data_AF-A0A2N3A9I4-F1
#
_entry.id   AF-A0A2N3A9I4-F1
#
_cell.length_a   1.000
_cell.length_b   1.000
_cell.length_c   1.000
_cell.angle_alpha   90.00
_cell.angle_beta   90.00
_cell.angle_gamma   90.00
#
_symmetry.space_group_name_H-M   'P 1'
#
loop_
_entity.id
_entity.type
_entity.pdbx_description
1 polymer ?
#
loop_
_entity_poly.entity_id
_entity_poly.type
_entity_poly.pdbx_seq_one_letter_code
_entity_poly.pdbx_strand_id
1 'polypeptide(L)'
;MLFRIIITSLLFCSTYACKYDTIKPNTTTLPIEHNIIIDGIITYNSHIKKIIDYNCKACHSAYPINQAPYLVTYDDVRIAAKYGVLKHRVVDEYPSVMPPDRSLSNYDKQLILEWINQDCIE
;
A
#
# COMPACT_ATOMS: atom_id res chain seq x y z
N MET A 1 -44.66 -55.87 -18.53
CA MET A 1 -43.73 -54.92 -17.89
C MET A 1 -43.44 -53.82 -18.88
N LEU A 2 -44.19 -52.72 -18.77
CA LEU A 2 -44.23 -51.63 -19.75
C LEU A 2 -43.31 -50.50 -19.29
N PHE A 3 -42.38 -50.15 -20.18
CA PHE A 3 -41.61 -48.91 -20.22
C PHE A 3 -42.48 -47.67 -19.97
N ARG A 4 -42.01 -46.71 -19.17
CA ARG A 4 -42.38 -45.28 -19.21
C ARG A 4 -41.59 -44.51 -18.13
N ILE A 5 -40.46 -43.90 -18.51
CA ILE A 5 -40.27 -42.52 -18.96
C ILE A 5 -40.28 -41.51 -17.79
N ILE A 6 -39.11 -40.91 -17.65
CA ILE A 6 -38.58 -39.90 -16.74
C ILE A 6 -39.46 -38.64 -16.75
N ILE A 7 -39.78 -38.11 -15.56
CA ILE A 7 -40.19 -36.71 -15.40
C ILE A 7 -39.41 -36.12 -14.22
N THR A 8 -38.29 -35.48 -14.53
CA THR A 8 -37.48 -34.67 -13.61
C THR A 8 -38.27 -33.43 -13.20
N SER A 9 -38.72 -33.40 -11.94
CA SER A 9 -39.43 -32.25 -11.38
C SER A 9 -38.42 -31.19 -10.95
N LEU A 10 -38.11 -30.28 -11.88
CA LEU A 10 -37.36 -29.05 -11.65
C LEU A 10 -38.17 -28.15 -10.71
N LEU A 11 -37.81 -28.10 -9.42
CA LEU A 11 -38.25 -27.03 -8.54
C LEU A 11 -37.36 -25.81 -8.80
N PHE A 12 -37.81 -24.97 -9.73
CA PHE A 12 -37.24 -23.67 -10.03
C PHE A 12 -37.66 -22.70 -8.92
N CYS A 13 -36.82 -22.57 -7.89
CA CYS A 13 -37.00 -21.53 -6.86
C CYS A 13 -36.60 -20.19 -7.49
N SER A 14 -37.61 -19.40 -7.83
CA SER A 14 -37.48 -18.05 -8.39
C SER A 14 -36.74 -17.16 -7.41
N THR A 15 -35.44 -16.97 -7.62
CA THR A 15 -34.70 -15.91 -6.96
C THR A 15 -35.10 -14.59 -7.62
N TYR A 16 -35.57 -13.66 -6.79
CA TYR A 16 -35.94 -12.32 -7.19
C TYR A 16 -34.74 -11.61 -7.81
N ALA A 17 -34.85 -11.21 -9.08
CA ALA A 17 -33.88 -10.30 -9.70
C ALA A 17 -34.40 -8.86 -9.59
N CYS A 18 -33.90 -8.10 -8.62
CA CYS A 18 -33.99 -6.64 -8.68
C CYS A 18 -33.09 -6.16 -9.81
N LYS A 19 -33.68 -5.66 -10.91
CA LYS A 19 -32.93 -4.89 -11.90
C LYS A 19 -32.56 -3.54 -11.31
N TYR A 20 -31.27 -3.22 -11.31
CA TYR A 20 -30.78 -1.85 -11.26
C TYR A 20 -30.16 -1.55 -12.63
N ASP A 21 -30.46 -0.39 -13.20
CA ASP A 21 -29.81 0.06 -14.42
C ASP A 21 -28.35 0.38 -14.12
N THR A 22 -27.45 -0.28 -14.82
CA THR A 22 -26.03 0.05 -14.79
C THR A 22 -25.83 1.28 -15.68
N ILE A 23 -25.80 2.48 -15.09
CA ILE A 23 -24.85 3.47 -15.61
C ILE A 23 -23.50 2.78 -15.49
N LYS A 24 -22.76 2.57 -16.57
CA LYS A 24 -21.37 2.10 -16.47
C LYS A 24 -20.53 3.29 -15.97
N PRO A 25 -20.10 3.35 -14.69
CA PRO A 25 -18.85 4.02 -14.43
C PRO A 25 -17.77 3.13 -15.05
N ASN A 26 -17.05 3.70 -16.01
CA ASN A 26 -15.75 3.15 -16.35
C ASN A 26 -14.94 3.09 -15.04
N THR A 27 -14.50 1.86 -14.72
CA THR A 27 -13.58 1.48 -13.64
C THR A 27 -14.17 1.32 -12.22
N THR A 28 -14.67 0.09 -11.99
CA THR A 28 -14.45 -0.81 -10.83
C THR A 28 -14.55 -0.25 -9.40
N THR A 29 -15.62 -0.65 -8.71
CA THR A 29 -15.85 -0.51 -7.26
C THR A 29 -15.16 -1.62 -6.44
N LEU A 30 -14.30 -1.23 -5.51
CA LEU A 30 -14.07 -1.86 -4.20
C LEU A 30 -14.27 -0.75 -3.13
N PRO A 31 -14.64 -1.05 -1.87
CA PRO A 31 -14.87 -0.02 -0.86
C PRO A 31 -13.62 0.86 -0.78
N ILE A 32 -13.80 2.18 -0.82
CA ILE A 32 -12.72 3.16 -0.98
C ILE A 32 -11.72 3.04 0.19
N GLU A 33 -10.73 2.16 0.04
CA GLU A 33 -9.37 2.45 0.47
C GLU A 33 -8.89 3.53 -0.50
N HIS A 34 -8.64 4.70 0.06
CA HIS A 34 -8.24 5.93 -0.63
C HIS A 34 -7.25 5.63 -1.76
N ASN A 35 -7.72 5.65 -3.00
CA ASN A 35 -6.86 5.58 -4.19
C ASN A 35 -6.14 6.92 -4.29
N ILE A 36 -5.11 7.11 -3.47
CA ILE A 36 -4.28 8.30 -3.47
C ILE A 36 -3.55 8.27 -4.81
N ILE A 37 -3.95 9.15 -5.72
CA ILE A 37 -3.24 9.34 -6.98
C ILE A 37 -2.03 10.23 -6.67
N ILE A 38 -0.86 9.61 -6.55
CA ILE A 38 0.42 10.30 -6.58
C ILE A 38 0.83 10.40 -8.05
N ASP A 39 0.71 11.60 -8.63
CA ASP A 39 1.16 11.88 -9.99
C ASP A 39 2.44 12.72 -9.97
N GLY A 40 3.31 12.48 -10.95
CA GLY A 40 4.56 13.21 -11.13
C GLY A 40 5.80 12.62 -10.44
N ILE A 41 6.89 13.38 -10.55
CA ILE A 41 8.21 12.99 -10.05
C ILE A 41 8.26 13.21 -8.54
N ILE A 42 8.55 12.15 -7.80
CA ILE A 42 8.77 12.19 -6.36
C ILE A 42 10.27 12.24 -6.13
N THR A 43 10.74 13.33 -5.53
CA THR A 43 12.14 13.50 -5.13
C THR A 43 12.32 13.42 -3.62
N TYR A 44 13.53 13.10 -3.18
CA TYR A 44 13.87 13.06 -1.76
C TYR A 44 13.68 14.43 -1.11
N ASN A 45 14.26 15.48 -1.70
CA ASN A 45 14.25 16.81 -1.13
C ASN A 45 12.85 17.41 -1.01
N SER A 46 11.98 17.16 -1.99
CA SER A 46 10.63 17.74 -2.00
C SER A 46 9.63 16.95 -1.15
N HIS A 47 9.79 15.64 -1.02
CA HIS A 47 8.75 14.78 -0.42
C HIS A 47 9.29 13.91 0.73
N ILE A 48 10.30 13.09 0.45
CA ILE A 48 10.69 12.00 1.37
C ILE A 48 11.45 12.51 2.58
N LYS A 49 12.26 13.56 2.42
CA LYS A 49 13.07 14.12 3.49
C LYS A 49 12.24 14.50 4.70
N LYS A 50 11.09 15.14 4.51
CA LYS A 50 10.17 15.52 5.59
C LYS A 50 9.62 14.29 6.32
N ILE A 51 9.28 13.23 5.58
CA ILE A 51 8.77 11.98 6.17
C ILE A 51 9.84 11.32 7.04
N ILE A 52 11.08 11.23 6.54
CA ILE A 52 12.21 10.63 7.26
C ILE A 52 12.61 11.45 8.49
N ASP A 53 12.76 12.77 8.33
CA ASP A 53 13.17 13.66 9.41
C ASP A 53 12.14 13.64 10.56
N TYR A 54 10.84 13.58 10.24
CA TYR A 54 9.78 13.60 11.24
C TYR A 54 9.53 12.25 11.91
N ASN A 55 9.58 11.14 11.17
CA ASN A 55 9.16 9.84 11.70
C ASN A 55 10.32 8.92 12.07
N CYS A 56 11.52 9.10 11.52
CA CYS A 56 12.56 8.07 11.58
C CYS A 56 13.83 8.54 12.31
N LYS A 57 14.27 9.77 12.04
CA LYS A 57 15.60 10.26 12.41
C LYS A 57 15.86 10.29 13.93
N ALA A 58 14.83 10.45 14.76
CA ALA A 58 14.97 10.45 16.21
C ALA A 58 15.57 9.14 16.76
N CYS A 59 15.28 8.00 16.12
CA CYS A 59 15.85 6.70 16.49
C CYS A 59 16.99 6.31 15.55
N HIS A 60 16.80 6.55 14.24
CA HIS A 60 17.72 6.16 13.17
C HIS A 60 18.79 7.22 12.89
N SER A 61 19.46 7.67 13.93
CA SER A 61 20.62 8.57 13.85
C SER A 61 21.64 8.20 14.91
N ALA A 62 22.87 8.72 14.80
CA ALA A 62 23.96 8.40 15.71
C ALA A 62 23.69 8.78 17.18
N TYR A 63 22.73 9.68 17.43
CA TYR A 63 22.35 10.13 18.77
C TYR A 63 20.87 10.54 18.79
N PRO A 64 20.09 10.24 19.84
CA PRO A 64 20.49 9.63 21.10
C PRO A 64 20.41 8.10 21.13
N ILE A 65 19.63 7.48 20.24
CA ILE A 65 19.34 6.04 20.30
C ILE A 65 20.39 5.20 19.56
N ASN A 66 21.05 5.79 18.56
CA ASN A 66 22.11 5.13 17.79
C ASN A 66 21.66 3.83 17.09
N GLN A 67 20.43 3.80 16.57
CA GLN A 67 19.86 2.60 15.94
C GLN A 67 20.18 2.56 14.44
N ALA A 68 20.84 1.48 13.99
CA ALA A 68 21.03 1.21 12.57
C ALA A 68 19.73 0.68 11.90
N PRO A 69 19.52 0.92 10.60
CA PRO A 69 20.33 1.77 9.72
C PRO A 69 20.20 3.25 10.12
N TYR A 70 21.24 4.04 9.89
CA TYR A 70 21.11 5.50 9.99
C TYR A 70 20.32 6.02 8.80
N LEU A 71 19.54 7.07 9.01
CA LEU A 71 18.67 7.71 8.01
C LEU A 71 18.84 9.23 8.08
N VAL A 72 20.09 9.70 8.09
CA VAL A 72 20.44 11.11 8.37
C VAL A 72 20.65 11.90 7.08
N THR A 73 21.26 11.27 6.07
CA THR A 73 21.54 11.85 4.76
C THR A 73 20.66 11.25 3.67
N TYR A 74 20.61 11.89 2.49
CA TYR A 74 19.97 11.30 1.31
C TYR A 74 20.58 9.94 0.97
N ASP A 75 21.91 9.83 0.96
CA ASP A 75 22.60 8.59 0.61
C ASP A 75 22.24 7.44 1.56
N ASP A 76 22.15 7.71 2.86
CA ASP A 76 21.73 6.72 3.85
C ASP A 76 20.34 6.16 3.54
N VAL A 77 19.38 7.06 3.28
CA VAL A 77 17.98 6.70 2.99
C VAL A 77 17.88 5.98 1.66
N ARG A 78 18.60 6.45 0.63
CA ARG A 78 18.67 5.81 -0.69
C ARG A 78 19.26 4.41 -0.60
N ILE A 79 20.32 4.21 0.19
CA ILE A 79 20.92 2.91 0.42
C ILE A 79 19.90 1.97 1.09
N ALA A 80 19.25 2.40 2.17
CA ALA A 80 18.22 1.62 2.84
C ALA A 80 17.03 1.27 1.93
N ALA A 81 16.65 2.18 1.04
CA ALA A 81 15.65 1.95 0.00
C ALA A 81 16.08 0.93 -1.04
N LYS A 82 17.28 1.09 -1.64
CA LYS A 82 17.81 0.21 -2.68
C LYS A 82 18.06 -1.22 -2.18
N TYR A 83 18.45 -1.38 -0.93
CA TYR A 83 18.57 -2.71 -0.29
C TYR A 83 17.22 -3.26 0.22
N GLY A 84 16.10 -2.58 -0.04
CA GLY A 84 14.75 -3.02 0.31
C GLY A 84 14.39 -2.88 1.79
N VAL A 85 15.33 -2.48 2.64
CA VAL A 85 15.12 -2.34 4.09
C VAL A 85 14.01 -1.33 4.39
N LEU A 86 14.05 -0.16 3.74
CA LEU A 86 13.06 0.88 3.99
C LEU A 86 11.64 0.38 3.67
N LYS A 87 11.42 -0.12 2.44
CA LYS A 87 10.13 -0.69 2.02
C LYS A 87 9.67 -1.80 2.97
N HIS A 88 10.56 -2.74 3.29
CA HIS A 88 10.20 -3.90 4.10
C HIS A 88 9.74 -3.51 5.52
N ARG A 89 10.37 -2.50 6.11
CA ARG A 89 10.02 -2.03 7.46
C ARG A 89 8.78 -1.14 7.49
N VAL A 90 8.61 -0.25 6.51
CA VAL A 90 7.60 0.82 6.59
C VAL A 90 6.37 0.59 5.72
N VAL A 91 6.53 -0.13 4.61
CA VAL A 91 5.43 -0.46 3.69
C VAL A 91 4.92 -1.87 3.99
N ASP A 92 5.83 -2.86 4.04
CA ASP A 92 5.46 -4.25 4.31
C ASP A 92 5.24 -4.53 5.82
N GLU A 93 5.61 -3.59 6.69
CA GLU A 93 5.47 -3.64 8.15
C GLU A 93 6.07 -4.90 8.81
N TYR A 94 7.09 -5.48 8.19
CA TYR A 94 7.69 -6.73 8.65
C TYR A 94 9.10 -6.51 9.22
N PRO A 95 9.48 -7.23 10.30
CA PRO A 95 8.66 -8.10 11.16
C PRO A 95 7.74 -7.32 12.12
N SER A 96 7.84 -5.99 12.14
CA SER A 96 7.00 -5.13 12.96
C SER A 96 6.85 -3.76 12.32
N VAL A 97 5.76 -3.07 12.68
CA VAL A 97 5.51 -1.67 12.32
C VAL A 97 6.67 -0.77 12.73
N MET A 98 6.93 0.25 11.91
CA MET A 98 7.89 1.31 12.17
C MET A 98 7.26 2.66 11.78
N PRO A 99 7.27 3.69 12.65
CA PRO A 99 7.79 3.68 14.03
C PRO A 99 7.12 2.65 14.98
N PRO A 100 7.74 2.31 16.14
CA PRO A 100 7.28 1.20 16.98
C PRO A 100 5.84 1.32 17.49
N ASP A 101 5.38 2.53 17.77
CA ASP A 101 4.07 2.77 18.39
C ASP A 101 2.94 2.95 17.37
N ARG A 102 3.27 3.24 16.10
CA ARG A 102 2.29 3.45 15.05
C ARG A 102 2.89 3.27 13.68
N SER A 103 2.08 2.79 12.76
CA SER A 103 2.43 2.83 11.35
C SER A 103 2.39 4.26 10.78
N LEU A 104 3.10 4.45 9.67
CA LEU A 104 2.95 5.65 8.83
C LEU A 104 1.55 5.72 8.21
N SER A 105 1.15 6.92 7.81
CA SER A 105 -0.08 7.09 7.03
C SER A 105 0.04 6.35 5.69
N ASN A 106 -1.09 5.88 5.14
CA ASN A 106 -1.09 5.25 3.81
C ASN A 106 -0.54 6.20 2.73
N TYR A 107 -0.76 7.51 2.88
CA TYR A 107 -0.20 8.53 2.00
C TYR A 107 1.34 8.56 2.05
N ASP A 108 1.93 8.60 3.25
CA ASP A 108 3.39 8.61 3.40
C ASP A 108 4.03 7.31 2.90
N LYS A 109 3.39 6.17 3.17
CA LYS A 109 3.85 4.87 2.66
C LYS A 109 3.85 4.85 1.14
N GLN A 110 2.82 5.39 0.51
CA GLN A 110 2.72 5.41 -0.95
C GLN A 110 3.72 6.39 -1.56
N LEU A 111 3.95 7.57 -0.96
CA LEU A 111 5.02 8.47 -1.39
C LEU A 111 6.40 7.79 -1.35
N ILE A 112 6.70 7.06 -0.26
CA ILE A 112 7.94 6.29 -0.15
C ILE A 112 8.01 5.21 -1.24
N LEU A 113 6.93 4.46 -1.46
CA LEU A 113 6.88 3.40 -2.47
C LEU A 113 7.09 3.95 -3.88
N GLU A 114 6.41 5.02 -4.25
CA GLU A 114 6.58 5.65 -5.57
C GLU A 114 7.98 6.23 -5.75
N TRP A 115 8.54 6.87 -4.72
CA TRP A 115 9.93 7.33 -4.78
C TRP A 115 10.93 6.20 -4.99
N ILE A 116 10.72 5.04 -4.34
CA ILE A 116 11.53 3.84 -4.55
C ILE A 116 11.38 3.33 -5.98
N ASN A 117 10.15 3.28 -6.51
CA ASN A 117 9.86 2.83 -7.87
C ASN A 117 10.41 3.78 -8.95
N GLN A 118 10.62 5.05 -8.62
CA GLN A 118 11.26 6.05 -9.46
C GLN A 118 12.79 6.09 -9.30
N ASP A 119 13.42 5.02 -8.81
CA ASP A 119 14.88 4.91 -8.63
C ASP A 119 15.49 5.86 -7.58
N CYS A 120 14.70 6.26 -6.59
CA CYS A 120 15.15 7.04 -5.43
C CYS A 120 15.77 8.40 -5.80
N ILE A 121 15.10 9.19 -6.64
CA ILE A 121 15.57 10.50 -7.13
C ILE A 121 15.80 11.47 -5.96
N GLU A 122 16.91 12.21 -5.99
CA GLU A 122 17.24 13.21 -4.97
C GLU A 122 16.35 14.46 -4.99
#